data_AF-A0A353H0H8-F1
#
_entry.id   AF-A0A353H0H8-F1
#
_cell.length_a   1.000
_cell.length_b   1.000
_cell.length_c   1.000
_cell.angle_alpha   90.00
_cell.angle_beta   90.00
_cell.angle_gamma   90.00
#
_symmetry.space_group_name_H-M   'P 1'
#
loop_
_entity.id
_entity.type
_entity.pdbx_description
1 polymer ?
#
loop_
_entity_poly.entity_id
_entity_poly.type
_entity_poly.pdbx_seq_one_letter_code
_entity_poly.pdbx_strand_id
1 'polypeptide(L)'
;AGIAIRDEASYFGVLWIAYAQTHRFQDSEIRYLTTIAGEAHLAIANSALYQQAEIGRKRLENVLASTPEPVLLFGEDFEIILSNPAAETLAGLVTSSGDGS
;
A
#
# COMPACT_ATOMS: atom_id res chain seq x y z
N ALA A 1 13.01 4.40 27.49
CA ALA A 1 12.23 3.15 27.52
C ALA A 1 12.19 2.55 26.11
N GLY A 2 12.04 1.23 26.01
CA GLY A 2 11.82 0.54 24.74
C GLY A 2 10.48 -0.16 24.77
N ILE A 3 9.66 0.01 23.73
CA ILE A 3 8.34 -0.62 23.60
C ILE A 3 8.36 -1.52 22.38
N ALA A 4 8.00 -2.78 22.55
CA ALA A 4 7.96 -3.73 21.45
C ALA A 4 6.81 -3.42 20.49
N ILE A 5 7.10 -3.44 19.20
CA ILE A 5 6.12 -3.44 18.11
C ILE A 5 5.90 -4.91 17.73
N ARG A 6 4.75 -5.46 18.08
CA ARG A 6 4.38 -6.87 17.89
C ARG A 6 2.87 -7.05 17.75
N ASP A 7 2.45 -8.11 17.06
CA ASP A 7 1.09 -8.65 17.14
C ASP A 7 1.09 -10.00 17.91
N GLU A 8 -0.05 -10.71 17.92
CA GLU A 8 -0.18 -12.02 18.60
C GLU A 8 0.75 -13.10 18.03
N ALA A 9 1.19 -13.00 16.78
CA ALA A 9 1.93 -14.00 16.03
C ALA A 9 3.38 -13.58 15.66
N SER A 10 3.76 -12.30 15.72
CA SER A 10 5.03 -11.81 15.17
C SER A 10 5.60 -10.56 15.85
N TYR A 11 6.93 -10.52 15.98
CA TYR A 11 7.71 -9.38 16.46
C TYR A 11 8.29 -8.60 15.29
N PHE A 12 7.99 -7.30 15.21
CA PHE A 12 8.39 -6.44 14.10
C PHE A 12 9.55 -5.50 14.47
N GLY A 13 9.74 -5.21 15.76
CA GLY A 13 10.83 -4.36 16.22
C GLY A 13 10.57 -3.70 17.56
N VAL A 14 11.33 -2.66 17.87
CA VAL A 14 11.23 -1.92 19.13
C VAL A 14 11.23 -0.41 18.86
N LEU A 15 10.26 0.29 19.46
CA LEU A 15 10.20 1.75 19.52
C LEU A 15 11.04 2.22 20.71
N TRP A 16 12.15 2.90 20.44
CA TRP A 16 13.03 3.48 21.46
C TRP A 16 12.67 4.94 21.73
N ILE A 17 12.49 5.28 23.02
CA ILE A 17 12.17 6.64 23.46
C ILE A 17 13.12 7.04 24.58
N ALA A 18 13.79 8.17 24.39
CA ALA A 18 14.74 8.72 25.33
C ALA A 18 14.43 10.21 25.56
N TYR A 19 14.63 10.66 26.80
CA TYR A 19 14.52 12.05 27.21
C TYR A 19 15.91 12.59 27.53
N ALA A 20 16.16 13.85 27.20
CA ALA A 20 17.45 14.51 27.45
C ALA A 20 17.73 14.76 28.94
N GLN A 21 16.70 14.71 29.78
CA GLN A 21 16.79 14.82 31.24
C GLN A 21 16.12 13.61 31.89
N THR A 22 16.41 13.37 33.18
CA THR A 22 15.82 12.25 33.93
C THR A 22 14.30 12.35 33.92
N HIS A 23 13.67 11.45 33.16
CA HIS A 23 12.22 11.38 33.02
C HIS A 23 11.72 10.03 33.52
N ARG A 24 10.78 10.06 34.47
CA ARG A 24 10.06 8.87 34.91
C ARG A 24 8.82 8.73 34.05
N PHE A 25 8.78 7.68 33.23
CA PHE A 25 7.61 7.31 32.46
C PHE A 25 6.44 7.04 33.39
N GLN A 26 5.37 7.81 33.22
CA GLN A 26 4.10 7.56 33.90
C GLN A 26 3.34 6.45 33.17
N ASP A 27 2.45 5.74 33.86
CA ASP A 27 1.65 4.67 33.25
C ASP A 27 0.78 5.16 32.09
N SER A 28 0.36 6.43 32.11
CA SER A 28 -0.36 7.08 31.01
C SER A 28 0.49 7.22 29.75
N GLU A 29 1.75 7.61 29.89
CA GLU A 29 2.70 7.69 28.80
C GLU A 29 3.01 6.30 28.23
N ILE A 30 3.20 5.30 29.09
CA ILE A 30 3.44 3.92 28.64
C ILE A 30 2.24 3.40 27.82
N ARG A 31 1.01 3.65 28.27
CA ARG A 31 -0.21 3.28 27.53
C ARG A 31 -0.28 3.98 26.18
N TYR A 32 -0.06 5.30 26.16
CA TYR A 32 -0.07 6.08 24.93
C TYR A 32 0.96 5.58 23.91
N LEU A 33 2.19 5.32 24.37
CA LEU A 33 3.26 4.84 23.50
C LEU A 33 3.03 3.40 23.03
N THR A 34 2.32 2.59 23.81
CA THR A 34 1.86 1.26 23.39
C THR A 34 0.79 1.37 22.30
N THR A 35 -0.13 2.33 22.39
CA THR A 35 -1.11 2.62 21.32
C THR A 35 -0.41 3.01 20.02
N ILE A 36 0.57 3.92 20.08
CA ILE A 36 1.37 4.32 18.90
C ILE A 36 2.10 3.11 18.31
N ALA A 37 2.68 2.24 19.15
CA ALA A 37 3.34 1.03 18.68
C ALA A 37 2.39 0.09 17.92
N GLY A 38 1.13 0.00 18.36
CA GLY A 38 0.07 -0.74 17.66
C GLY A 38 -0.29 -0.13 16.30
N GLU A 39 -0.45 1.20 16.22
CA GLU A 39 -0.70 1.89 14.95
C GLU A 39 0.47 1.75 13.97
N ALA A 40 1.70 1.85 14.47
CA ALA A 40 2.91 1.64 13.67
C ALA A 40 2.97 0.21 13.09
N HIS A 41 2.59 -0.81 13.88
CA HIS A 41 2.46 -2.18 13.38
C HIS A 41 1.45 -2.27 12.23
N LEU A 42 0.25 -1.69 12.39
CA LEU A 42 -0.78 -1.72 11.34
C LEU A 42 -0.29 -1.07 10.04
N ALA A 43 0.38 0.08 10.12
CA ALA A 43 0.94 0.75 8.95
C ALA A 43 2.03 -0.09 8.26
N ILE A 44 2.91 -0.74 9.03
CA ILE A 44 3.97 -1.61 8.51
C ILE A 44 3.35 -2.85 7.82
N ALA A 45 2.39 -3.50 8.48
CA ALA A 45 1.70 -4.68 7.94
C ALA A 45 0.93 -4.35 6.65
N ASN A 46 0.21 -3.22 6.64
CA ASN A 46 -0.51 -2.74 5.47
C ASN A 46 0.43 -2.39 4.31
N SER A 47 1.60 -1.81 4.59
CA SER A 47 2.60 -1.52 3.56
C SER A 47 3.11 -2.79 2.88
N ALA A 48 3.38 -3.85 3.64
CA ALA A 48 3.81 -5.13 3.07
C ALA A 48 2.71 -5.79 2.20
N LEU A 49 1.45 -5.77 2.66
CA LEU A 49 0.30 -6.25 1.88
C LEU A 49 0.10 -5.43 0.60
N TYR A 50 0.21 -4.10 0.70
CA TYR A 50 0.15 -3.21 -0.45
C TYR A 50 1.28 -3.50 -1.45
N GLN A 51 2.52 -3.69 -0.98
CA GLN A 51 3.64 -4.06 -1.84
C GLN A 51 3.42 -5.41 -2.53
N GLN A 52 2.85 -6.40 -1.84
CA GLN A 52 2.52 -7.69 -2.44
C GLN A 52 1.44 -7.56 -3.53
N ALA A 53 0.39 -6.78 -3.26
CA ALA A 53 -0.65 -6.48 -4.25
C ALA A 53 -0.07 -5.76 -5.48
N GLU A 54 0.83 -4.80 -5.25
CA GLU A 54 1.51 -4.03 -6.29
C GLU A 54 2.45 -4.89 -7.14
N ILE A 55 3.14 -5.87 -6.54
CA ILE A 55 3.96 -6.84 -7.30
C ILE A 55 3.08 -7.68 -8.24
N GLY A 56 1.91 -8.13 -7.77
CA GLY A 56 0.95 -8.85 -8.59
C GLY A 56 0.45 -7.99 -9.76
N ARG A 57 0.07 -6.73 -9.47
CA ARG A 57 -0.37 -5.74 -10.45
C ARG A 57 0.71 -5.49 -11.52
N LYS A 58 1.95 -5.22 -11.12
CA LYS A 58 3.07 -5.02 -12.05
C LYS A 58 3.37 -6.23 -12.93
N ARG A 59 3.22 -7.44 -12.40
CA ARG A 59 3.38 -8.67 -13.21
C ARG A 59 2.30 -8.76 -14.28
N LEU A 60 1.05 -8.45 -13.92
CA LEU A 60 -0.05 -8.42 -14.88
C LEU A 60 0.17 -7.35 -15.95
N GLU A 61 0.55 -6.13 -15.55
CA GLU A 61 0.91 -5.05 -16.48
C GLU A 61 2.02 -5.47 -17.45
N ASN A 62 3.08 -6.12 -16.98
CA ASN A 62 4.17 -6.57 -17.84
C ASN A 62 3.75 -7.65 -18.84
N VAL A 63 2.92 -8.61 -18.42
CA VAL A 63 2.38 -9.64 -19.33
C VAL A 63 1.52 -8.96 -20.40
N LEU A 64 0.62 -8.07 -19.99
CA LEU A 64 -0.26 -7.35 -20.91
C LEU A 64 0.52 -6.42 -21.84
N ALA A 65 1.59 -5.78 -21.36
CA ALA A 65 2.50 -4.96 -22.16
C ALA A 65 3.25 -5.76 -23.24
N SER A 66 3.57 -7.03 -22.97
CA SER A 66 4.20 -7.93 -23.94
C SER A 66 3.20 -8.64 -24.86
N THR A 67 1.89 -8.50 -24.61
CA THR A 67 0.86 -9.15 -25.40
C THR A 67 0.62 -8.35 -26.68
N PRO A 68 0.81 -8.94 -27.87
CA PRO A 68 0.62 -8.23 -29.14
C PRO A 68 -0.87 -7.97 -29.44
N GLU A 69 -1.78 -8.69 -28.78
CA GLU A 69 -3.22 -8.50 -28.92
C GLU A 69 -3.71 -7.37 -28.01
N PRO A 70 -4.59 -6.47 -28.50
CA PRO A 70 -5.25 -5.46 -27.67
C PRO A 70 -6.07 -6.09 -26.55
N VAL A 71 -5.84 -5.67 -25.31
CA VAL A 71 -6.60 -6.11 -24.13
C VAL A 71 -7.18 -4.88 -23.43
N LEU A 72 -8.50 -4.91 -23.20
CA LEU A 72 -9.25 -3.92 -22.45
C LEU A 72 -10.03 -4.62 -21.34
N LEU A 73 -9.95 -4.09 -20.12
CA LEU A 73 -10.78 -4.52 -19.01
C LEU A 73 -11.76 -3.39 -18.66
N PHE A 74 -13.04 -3.71 -18.66
CA PHE A 74 -14.11 -2.79 -18.28
C PHE A 74 -14.59 -3.11 -16.87
N GLY A 75 -14.92 -2.06 -16.11
CA GLY A 75 -15.66 -2.18 -14.86
C GLY A 75 -17.15 -2.39 -15.06
N GLU A 76 -17.90 -2.39 -13.96
CA GLU A 76 -19.35 -2.58 -13.98
C GLU A 76 -20.08 -1.42 -14.67
N ASP A 77 -19.49 -0.22 -14.70
CA ASP A 77 -20.06 0.99 -15.31
C ASP A 77 -19.49 1.27 -16.72
N PHE A 78 -18.90 0.26 -17.38
CA PHE A 78 -18.25 0.35 -18.70
C PHE A 78 -17.05 1.32 -18.77
N GLU A 79 -16.47 1.68 -17.63
CA GLU A 79 -15.21 2.40 -17.57
C GLU A 79 -14.02 1.48 -17.86
N ILE A 80 -13.02 1.98 -18.58
CA ILE A 80 -11.78 1.22 -18.82
C ILE A 80 -10.96 1.23 -17.52
N ILE A 81 -10.85 0.07 -16.87
CA ILE A 81 -10.01 -0.14 -15.67
C ILE A 81 -8.57 -0.42 -16.09
N LEU A 82 -8.36 -1.04 -17.26
CA LEU A 82 -7.04 -1.38 -17.77
C LEU A 82 -7.03 -1.45 -19.30
N SER A 83 -6.01 -0.86 -19.92
CA SER A 83 -5.64 -1.04 -21.33
C SER A 83 -4.17 -1.45 -21.43
N ASN A 84 -3.85 -2.38 -22.33
CA ASN A 84 -2.45 -2.64 -22.67
C ASN A 84 -1.93 -1.69 -23.77
N PRO A 85 -0.61 -1.53 -23.95
CA PRO A 85 -0.04 -0.64 -24.98
C PRO A 85 -0.53 -0.97 -26.41
N ALA A 86 -0.78 -2.24 -26.72
CA ALA A 86 -1.36 -2.64 -28.01
C ALA A 86 -2.76 -2.03 -28.23
N ALA A 87 -3.58 -1.93 -27.18
CA ALA A 87 -4.89 -1.28 -27.23
C ALA A 87 -4.80 0.25 -27.34
N GLU A 88 -3.81 0.88 -26.73
CA GLU A 88 -3.58 2.33 -26.86
C GLU A 88 -3.12 2.74 -28.26
N THR A 89 -2.37 1.86 -28.92
CA THR A 89 -1.87 2.08 -30.29
C THR A 89 -3.00 2.03 -31.32
N LEU A 90 -4.10 1.33 -31.01
CA LEU A 90 -5.34 1.37 -31.79
C LEU A 90 -6.17 2.59 -31.38
N ALA A 91 -5.78 3.74 -31.92
CA ALA A 91 -6.31 5.09 -31.66
C ALA A 91 -7.85 5.28 -31.77
N GLY A 92 -8.62 4.23 -32.08
CA GLY A 92 -10.09 4.23 -32.08
C GLY A 92 -10.76 3.53 -30.89
N LEU A 93 -10.00 2.88 -29.99
CA LEU A 93 -10.55 2.06 -28.89
C LEU A 93 -10.48 2.73 -27.51
N VAL A 94 -9.54 3.65 -27.31
CA VAL A 94 -9.32 4.31 -26.00
C VAL A 94 -9.47 5.82 -26.18
N THR A 95 -10.69 6.33 -26.06
CA THR A 95 -10.86 7.76 -25.79
C THR A 95 -10.72 7.94 -24.29
N SER A 96 -9.57 8.43 -23.83
CA SER A 96 -9.43 8.88 -22.44
C SER A 96 -10.42 10.01 -22.20
N SER A 97 -11.60 9.70 -21.66
CA SER A 97 -12.54 10.71 -21.19
C SER A 97 -12.07 11.17 -19.81
N GLY A 98 -10.98 11.92 -19.83
CA GLY A 98 -10.46 12.68 -18.72
C GLY A 98 -10.36 14.13 -19.14
N ASP A 99 -11.50 14.78 -19.36
CA ASP A 99 -11.60 16.22 -19.20
C ASP A 99 -13.04 16.57 -18.81
N GLY A 100 -13.24 16.94 -17.55
CA GLY A 100 -14.57 17.02 -16.96
C GLY A 100 -14.60 17.54 -15.52
N SER A 101 -14.05 18.75 -15.33
CA SER A 101 -14.29 19.70 -14.20
C SER A 101 -13.48 19.54 -12.92
#